data_AF-A0A521WIH1-F1
#
_entry.id   AF-A0A521WIH1-F1
#
_cell.length_a   1.000
_cell.length_b   1.000
_cell.length_c   1.000
_cell.angle_alpha   90.00
_cell.angle_beta   90.00
_cell.angle_gamma   90.00
#
_symmetry.space_group_name_H-M   'P 1'
#
loop_
_entity.id
_entity.type
_entity.pdbx_description
1 polymer ?
#
loop_
_entity_poly.entity_id
_entity_poly.type
_entity_poly.pdbx_seq_one_letter_code
_entity_poly.pdbx_strand_id
1 'polypeptide(L)'
;MRIAISISDPWELGEVLKWQPLRGEVLQTVNDDRGGRALIRLDDAISYRGSNWRYVVAIPRHQGNEMAGLYSGKKVLGAFTGISEQQAESSNPLDTTNWRGGLAFSGDVEPAC
;
A
#
# COMPACT_ATOMS: atom_id res chain seq x y z
N MET A 1 -10.76 0.80 -7.36
CA MET A 1 -10.23 2.06 -7.96
C MET A 1 -8.79 1.84 -8.38
N ARG A 2 -8.39 2.24 -9.60
CA ARG A 2 -7.02 2.06 -10.10
C ARG A 2 -6.06 3.10 -9.51
N ILE A 3 -4.86 2.65 -9.13
CA ILE A 3 -3.84 3.48 -8.48
C ILE A 3 -2.44 3.15 -9.00
N ALA A 4 -1.53 4.10 -8.80
CA ALA A 4 -0.08 3.93 -8.95
C ALA A 4 0.61 4.31 -7.63
N ILE A 5 1.67 3.57 -7.27
CA ILE A 5 2.46 3.79 -6.06
C ILE A 5 3.91 4.04 -6.46
N SER A 6 4.42 5.22 -6.16
CA SER A 6 5.84 5.58 -6.34
C SER A 6 6.58 5.38 -5.03
N ILE A 7 7.58 4.49 -5.02
CA ILE A 7 8.35 4.15 -3.82
C ILE A 7 9.33 5.26 -3.48
N SER A 8 9.36 5.68 -2.21
CA SER A 8 10.34 6.66 -1.68
C SER A 8 11.40 6.01 -0.80
N ASP A 9 11.05 4.94 -0.07
CA ASP A 9 11.92 4.21 0.83
C ASP A 9 11.33 2.82 1.12
N PRO A 10 12.12 1.80 1.46
CA PRO A 10 13.58 1.76 1.51
C PRO A 10 14.24 1.64 0.12
N TRP A 11 15.49 2.12 -0.01
CA TRP A 11 16.26 2.12 -1.27
C TRP A 11 16.43 0.73 -1.90
N GLU A 12 16.72 -0.31 -1.12
CA GLU A 12 16.87 -1.70 -1.62
C GLU A 12 15.66 -2.14 -2.44
N LEU A 13 14.45 -1.86 -1.94
CA LEU A 13 13.22 -2.23 -2.63
C LEU A 13 13.05 -1.40 -3.92
N GLY A 14 13.35 -0.10 -3.85
CA GLY A 14 13.35 0.78 -5.02
C GLY A 14 14.29 0.28 -6.12
N GLU A 15 15.51 -0.13 -5.77
CA GLU A 15 16.48 -0.69 -6.72
C GLU A 15 16.02 -2.02 -7.32
N VAL A 16 15.50 -2.94 -6.51
CA VAL A 16 14.92 -4.23 -6.98
C VAL A 16 13.82 -4.00 -8.01
N LEU A 17 12.99 -2.98 -7.78
CA LEU A 17 11.88 -2.61 -8.66
C LEU A 17 12.28 -1.60 -9.75
N LYS A 18 13.56 -1.25 -9.87
CA LYS A 18 14.08 -0.25 -10.82
C LYS A 18 13.33 1.08 -10.76
N TRP A 19 12.87 1.45 -9.56
CA TRP A 19 12.05 2.64 -9.27
C TRP A 19 10.80 2.76 -10.13
N GLN A 20 10.30 1.65 -10.68
CA GLN A 20 9.05 1.64 -11.43
C GLN A 20 7.87 1.77 -10.47
N PRO A 21 6.87 2.59 -10.80
CA PRO A 21 5.65 2.66 -10.01
C PRO A 21 4.94 1.31 -9.98
N LEU A 22 4.47 0.92 -8.80
CA LEU A 22 3.63 -0.26 -8.64
C LEU A 22 2.20 0.12 -9.01
N ARG A 23 1.58 -0.66 -9.89
CA ARG A 23 0.18 -0.45 -10.28
C ARG A 23 -0.72 -1.43 -9.55
N GLY A 24 -1.95 -1.00 -9.29
CA GLY A 24 -2.90 -1.85 -8.61
C GLY A 24 -4.28 -1.27 -8.49
N GLU A 25 -5.05 -1.89 -7.62
CA GLU A 25 -6.44 -1.57 -7.35
C GLU A 25 -6.69 -1.48 -5.84
N VAL A 26 -7.31 -0.38 -5.42
CA VAL A 26 -7.91 -0.27 -4.08
C VAL A 26 -9.15 -1.13 -4.03
N LEU A 27 -9.13 -2.15 -3.16
CA LEU A 27 -10.22 -3.10 -2.92
C LEU A 27 -11.13 -2.68 -1.78
N GLN A 28 -10.57 -2.09 -0.73
CA GLN A 28 -11.30 -1.66 0.45
C GLN A 28 -10.64 -0.44 1.07
N THR A 29 -11.44 0.44 1.65
CA THR A 29 -10.97 1.56 2.48
C THR A 29 -11.73 1.63 3.79
N VAL A 30 -11.07 2.07 4.85
CA VAL A 30 -11.70 2.47 6.12
C VAL A 30 -11.25 3.88 6.46
N ASN A 31 -12.15 4.68 7.02
CA ASN A 31 -11.77 5.96 7.64
C ASN A 31 -11.65 5.74 9.15
N ASP A 32 -10.52 6.14 9.70
CA ASP A 32 -10.24 6.09 11.13
C ASP A 32 -9.49 7.35 11.57
N ASP A 33 -9.16 7.41 12.85
CA ASP A 33 -8.45 8.52 13.50
C ASP A 33 -7.03 8.75 12.95
N ARG A 34 -6.52 7.85 12.08
CA ARG A 34 -5.19 7.94 11.45
C ARG A 34 -5.24 8.43 9.99
N GLY A 35 -6.37 8.98 9.55
CA GLY A 35 -6.57 9.40 8.15
C GLY A 35 -7.01 8.26 7.24
N GLY A 36 -7.35 7.11 7.81
CA GLY A 36 -7.87 5.94 7.09
C GLY A 36 -6.81 4.95 6.64
N ARG A 37 -7.27 3.81 6.13
CA ARG A 37 -6.44 2.74 5.56
C ARG A 37 -7.05 2.23 4.27
N ALA A 38 -6.22 1.71 3.38
CA ALA A 38 -6.68 1.04 2.16
C ALA A 38 -6.02 -0.32 1.97
N LEU A 39 -6.82 -1.30 1.53
CA LEU A 39 -6.33 -2.57 1.01
C LEU A 39 -6.12 -2.40 -0.48
N ILE A 40 -4.92 -2.70 -0.94
CA ILE A 40 -4.52 -2.58 -2.34
C ILE A 40 -4.06 -3.94 -2.83
N ARG A 41 -4.61 -4.37 -3.96
CA ARG A 41 -4.09 -5.49 -4.76
C ARG A 41 -3.20 -4.94 -5.86
N LEU A 42 -1.96 -5.39 -5.90
CA LEU A 42 -1.01 -5.06 -6.96
C LEU A 42 -1.30 -5.90 -8.21
N ASP A 43 -1.09 -5.33 -9.38
CA ASP A 43 -1.20 -6.05 -10.65
C ASP A 43 -0.11 -7.14 -10.73
N ASP A 44 1.11 -6.75 -10.40
CA ASP A 44 2.28 -7.60 -10.33
C ASP A 44 2.71 -7.79 -8.88
N ALA A 45 3.03 -9.03 -8.51
CA ALA A 45 3.53 -9.32 -7.18
C ALA A 45 4.97 -8.79 -7.02
N ILE A 46 5.26 -8.21 -5.85
CA ILE A 46 6.61 -7.79 -5.48
C ILE A 46 7.36 -9.01 -4.94
N SER A 47 8.43 -9.42 -5.60
CA SER A 47 9.37 -10.39 -5.07
C SER A 47 10.42 -9.70 -4.21
N TYR A 48 10.38 -9.89 -2.89
CA TYR A 48 11.34 -9.29 -1.96
C TYR A 48 11.68 -10.25 -0.82
N ARG A 49 12.98 -10.44 -0.58
CA ARG A 49 13.53 -11.34 0.46
C ARG A 49 12.93 -12.76 0.45
N GLY A 50 12.78 -13.32 -0.75
CA GLY A 50 12.27 -14.69 -0.94
C GLY A 50 10.76 -14.86 -0.78
N SER A 51 10.01 -13.76 -0.62
CA SER A 51 8.54 -13.76 -0.54
C SER A 51 7.92 -12.97 -1.68
N ASN A 52 6.71 -13.34 -2.07
CA ASN A 52 5.92 -12.64 -3.09
C ASN A 52 4.72 -11.94 -2.46
N TRP A 53 4.59 -10.64 -2.72
CA TRP A 53 3.57 -9.81 -2.10
C TRP A 53 2.65 -9.24 -3.18
N ARG A 54 1.38 -9.68 -3.17
CA ARG A 54 0.33 -9.19 -4.07
C ARG A 54 -0.61 -8.20 -3.41
N TYR A 55 -0.64 -8.17 -2.08
CA TYR A 55 -1.52 -7.31 -1.31
C TYR A 55 -0.70 -6.45 -0.36
N VAL A 56 -1.06 -5.16 -0.30
CA VAL A 56 -0.50 -4.21 0.65
C VAL A 56 -1.60 -3.43 1.34
N VAL A 57 -1.38 -3.11 2.61
CA VAL A 57 -2.21 -2.15 3.36
C VAL A 57 -1.49 -0.81 3.35
N ALA A 58 -2.17 0.23 2.86
CA ALA A 58 -1.69 1.60 2.84
C ALA A 58 -2.27 2.39 4.01
N ILE A 59 -1.40 3.16 4.69
CA ILE A 59 -1.75 4.05 5.81
C ILE A 59 -1.08 5.41 5.57
N PRO A 60 -1.77 6.55 5.65
CA PRO A 60 -1.18 7.87 5.50
C PRO A 60 -0.06 8.12 6.54
N ARG A 61 1.03 8.77 6.10
CA ARG A 61 2.21 9.01 6.95
C ARG A 61 2.19 10.35 7.70
N HIS A 62 1.44 11.34 7.22
CA HIS A 62 1.44 12.70 7.78
C HIS A 62 0.04 13.16 8.15
N GLN A 63 -0.03 13.97 9.21
CA GLN A 63 -1.27 14.60 9.66
C GLN A 63 -1.80 15.52 8.55
N GLY A 64 -3.06 15.31 8.15
CA GLY A 64 -3.70 16.02 7.03
C GLY A 64 -3.70 15.27 5.69
N ASN A 65 -2.98 14.16 5.58
CA ASN A 65 -3.13 13.22 4.48
C ASN A 65 -4.20 12.19 4.84
N GLU A 66 -5.24 12.09 4.03
CA GLU A 66 -6.33 11.13 4.20
C GLU A 66 -6.40 10.21 2.99
N MET A 67 -6.60 8.91 3.21
CA MET A 67 -6.78 7.95 2.12
C MET A 67 -8.00 8.30 1.25
N ALA A 68 -9.00 8.95 1.83
CA ALA A 68 -10.15 9.49 1.11
C ALA A 68 -9.75 10.48 0.01
N GLY A 69 -8.59 11.16 0.14
CA GLY A 69 -8.04 12.07 -0.85
C GLY A 69 -7.83 11.42 -2.22
N LEU A 70 -7.57 10.11 -2.28
CA LEU A 70 -7.41 9.38 -3.54
C LEU A 70 -8.68 9.47 -4.42
N TYR A 71 -9.88 9.37 -3.84
CA TYR A 71 -11.12 9.49 -4.61
C TYR A 71 -11.35 10.89 -5.17
N SER A 72 -10.65 11.89 -4.65
CA SER A 72 -10.66 13.27 -5.15
C SER A 72 -9.52 13.59 -6.12
N GLY A 73 -8.77 12.59 -6.60
CA GLY A 73 -7.65 12.81 -7.51
C GLY A 73 -6.34 13.18 -6.82
N LYS A 74 -6.30 13.23 -5.48
CA LYS A 74 -5.10 13.67 -4.75
C LYS A 74 -4.09 12.54 -4.61
N LYS A 75 -2.82 12.92 -4.65
CA LYS A 75 -1.69 12.10 -4.24
C LYS A 75 -1.57 12.08 -2.72
N VAL A 76 -1.32 10.90 -2.14
CA VAL A 76 -1.24 10.68 -0.70
C VAL A 76 0.07 9.97 -0.36
N LEU A 77 0.89 10.58 0.49
CA LEU A 77 2.08 9.91 1.02
C LEU A 77 1.67 8.92 2.11
N GLY A 78 2.05 7.66 1.94
CA GLY A 78 1.69 6.57 2.85
C GLY A 78 2.84 5.63 3.17
N ALA A 79 2.64 4.87 4.25
CA ALA A 79 3.36 3.65 4.54
C ALA A 79 2.55 2.46 4.01
N PHE A 80 3.23 1.49 3.44
CA PHE A 80 2.67 0.29 2.82
C PHE A 80 3.23 -0.93 3.53
N THR A 81 2.35 -1.83 3.93
CA THR A 81 2.70 -3.08 4.60
C THR A 81 2.21 -4.24 3.76
N GLY A 82 3.11 -5.12 3.33
CA GLY A 82 2.74 -6.36 2.64
C GLY A 82 2.02 -7.32 3.57
N ILE A 83 0.91 -7.89 3.08
CA ILE A 83 0.12 -8.89 3.79
C ILE A 83 -0.03 -10.15 2.93
N SER A 84 -0.32 -11.28 3.58
CA SER A 84 -0.62 -12.53 2.88
C SER A 84 -2.00 -12.48 2.22
N GLU A 85 -2.21 -13.36 1.25
CA GLU A 85 -3.53 -13.56 0.63
C GLU A 85 -4.58 -13.99 1.67
N GLN A 86 -4.22 -14.89 2.59
CA GLN A 86 -5.09 -15.29 3.70
C GLN A 86 -5.53 -14.09 4.57
N GLN A 87 -4.64 -13.13 4.85
CA GLN A 87 -5.01 -11.92 5.58
C GLN A 87 -5.94 -11.04 4.76
N ALA A 88 -5.67 -10.88 3.45
CA ALA A 88 -6.48 -10.08 2.54
C ALA A 88 -7.92 -10.61 2.38
N GLU A 89 -8.12 -11.93 2.54
CA GLU A 89 -9.42 -12.61 2.50
C GLU A 89 -10.10 -12.75 3.87
N SER A 90 -9.42 -12.34 4.94
CA SER A 90 -9.96 -12.43 6.30
C SER A 90 -11.10 -11.46 6.55
N SER A 91 -11.79 -11.60 7.68
CA SER A 91 -12.82 -10.63 8.10
C SER A 91 -12.25 -9.24 8.43
N ASN A 92 -10.94 -9.12 8.69
CA ASN A 92 -10.27 -7.87 9.09
C ASN A 92 -8.97 -7.65 8.29
N PRO A 93 -9.02 -7.47 6.96
CA PRO A 93 -7.82 -7.45 6.12
C PRO A 93 -6.92 -6.23 6.33
N LEU A 94 -7.44 -5.17 6.94
CA LEU A 94 -6.73 -3.92 7.24
C LEU A 94 -6.05 -3.90 8.62
N ASP A 95 -6.19 -4.97 9.41
CA ASP A 95 -5.54 -5.07 10.71
C ASP A 95 -4.09 -5.57 10.56
N THR A 96 -3.14 -4.66 10.71
CA THR A 96 -1.70 -4.95 10.65
C THR A 96 -1.04 -5.00 12.04
N THR A 97 -1.83 -5.02 13.13
CA THR A 97 -1.30 -5.03 14.52
C THR A 97 -0.40 -6.25 14.81
N ASN A 98 -0.70 -7.37 14.16
CA ASN A 98 0.08 -8.60 14.28
C ASN A 98 1.17 -8.76 13.21
N TRP A 99 1.48 -7.71 12.45
CA TRP A 99 2.58 -7.77 11.50
C TRP A 99 3.92 -7.98 12.23
N ARG A 100 4.75 -8.89 11.72
CA ARG A 100 6.03 -9.30 12.34
C ARG A 100 7.22 -9.20 11.39
N GLY A 101 7.07 -8.46 10.28
CA GLY A 101 8.12 -8.32 9.27
C GLY A 101 7.67 -8.80 7.89
N GLY A 102 8.56 -8.62 6.91
CA GLY A 102 8.31 -8.90 5.51
C GLY A 102 8.51 -7.65 4.66
N LEU A 103 7.53 -7.33 3.83
CA LEU A 103 7.54 -6.12 3.01
C LEU A 103 6.95 -4.94 3.79
N ALA A 104 7.74 -3.88 3.96
CA ALA A 104 7.26 -2.57 4.38
C ALA A 104 8.04 -1.49 3.64
N PHE A 105 7.33 -0.48 3.14
CA PHE A 105 7.93 0.62 2.38
C PHE A 105 7.06 1.88 2.49
N SER A 106 7.60 3.04 2.19
CA SER A 106 6.82 4.27 2.03
C SER A 106 6.85 4.74 0.58
N GLY A 107 5.88 5.57 0.24
CA GLY A 107 5.74 6.11 -1.09
C GLY A 107 4.52 6.99 -1.26
N ASP A 108 4.42 7.60 -2.42
CA ASP A 108 3.22 8.31 -2.86
C ASP A 108 2.27 7.32 -3.53
N VAL A 109 0.99 7.35 -3.17
CA VAL A 109 -0.09 6.69 -3.92
C VAL A 109 -1.00 7.73 -4.55
N GLU A 110 -1.37 7.53 -5.81
CA GLU A 110 -2.26 8.41 -6.55
C GLU A 110 -3.19 7.62 -7.48
N PRO A 111 -4.34 8.18 -7.88
CA PRO A 111 -5.22 7.56 -8.86
C PRO A 111 -4.51 7.39 -10.21
N ALA A 112 -4.62 6.19 -10.79
CA ALA A 112 -4.13 5.92 -12.14
C ALA A 112 -5.30 6.00 -13.12
N CYS A 113 -5.09 6.75 -14.21
CA CYS A 113 -6.01 6.81 -15.35
C CYS A 113 -5.94 5.53 -16.19
#